data_AF-A0A9E6K2Z8-F1
#
_entry.id   AF-A0A9E6K2Z8-F1
#
_cell.length_a   1.000
_cell.length_b   1.000
_cell.length_c   1.000
_cell.angle_alpha   90.00
_cell.angle_beta   90.00
_cell.angle_gamma   90.00
#
_symmetry.space_group_name_H-M   'P 1'
#
loop_
_entity.id
_entity.type
_entity.pdbx_description
1 polymer ?
#
loop_
_entity_poly.entity_id
_entity_poly.type
_entity_poly.pdbx_seq_one_letter_code
_entity_poly.pdbx_strand_id
1 'polypeptide(L)'
;MGAMFVTKIFQAAMGRQGIAKKDRTPFFLYVDEFQNFATETFNEILSEARKYGLSLSVAHQFVKQIPANISDALFGNVGTLISFRISSEDALYMAKHFDPFLEAYDLANLNQREFYCKLLVKGQVKDPFSLKSVYTPDAKISHDYIESIYKISRSKYNRSVIEAKKSVQEEHKDVINKLSDFSEPII
;
A
#
# COMPACT_ATOMS: atom_id res chain seq x y z
N MET A 1 12.01 5.02 7.37
CA MET A 1 11.51 3.81 8.08
C MET A 1 10.29 3.18 7.40
N GLY A 2 9.24 3.94 7.02
CA GLY A 2 8.05 3.33 6.41
C GLY A 2 8.29 2.60 5.09
N ALA A 3 9.17 3.08 4.21
CA ALA A 3 9.54 2.37 2.98
C ALA A 3 10.10 0.96 3.27
N MET A 4 10.92 0.80 4.32
CA MET A 4 11.45 -0.50 4.74
C MET A 4 10.34 -1.47 5.18
N PHE A 5 9.32 -0.97 5.88
CA PHE A 5 8.15 -1.79 6.25
C PHE A 5 7.40 -2.27 5.02
N VAL A 6 7.17 -1.40 4.04
CA VAL A 6 6.47 -1.77 2.81
C VAL A 6 7.28 -2.81 2.03
N THR A 7 8.59 -2.63 1.90
CA THR A 7 9.48 -3.65 1.30
C THR A 7 9.40 -4.98 2.04
N LYS A 8 9.40 -4.99 3.38
CA LYS A 8 9.29 -6.22 4.17
C LYS A 8 7.93 -6.91 4.01
N ILE A 9 6.84 -6.13 3.93
CA ILE A 9 5.50 -6.66 3.65
C ILE A 9 5.46 -7.29 2.26
N PHE A 10 6.07 -6.65 1.27
CA PHE A 10 6.16 -7.21 -0.08
C PHE A 10 6.98 -8.49 -0.12
N GLN A 11 8.16 -8.53 0.51
CA GLN A 11 8.98 -9.74 0.64
C GLN A 11 8.20 -10.88 1.32
N ALA A 12 7.46 -10.59 2.39
CA ALA A 12 6.61 -11.56 3.06
C ALA A 12 5.46 -12.05 2.16
N ALA A 13 4.91 -11.20 1.29
CA ALA A 13 3.92 -11.60 0.31
C ALA A 13 4.55 -12.52 -0.76
N MET A 14 5.74 -12.18 -1.28
CA MET A 14 6.47 -13.01 -2.24
C MET A 14 6.76 -14.42 -1.72
N GLY A 15 7.02 -14.57 -0.41
CA GLY A 15 7.17 -15.88 0.23
C GLY A 15 5.97 -16.83 0.06
N ARG A 16 4.81 -16.31 -0.37
CA ARG A 16 3.59 -17.10 -0.69
C ARG A 16 3.58 -17.66 -2.11
N GLN A 17 4.67 -17.53 -2.86
CA GLN A 17 4.77 -18.03 -4.24
C GLN A 17 4.43 -19.52 -4.33
N GLY A 18 4.84 -20.33 -3.34
CA GLY A 18 4.54 -21.77 -3.29
C GLY A 18 3.09 -22.13 -2.90
N ILE A 19 2.28 -21.17 -2.45
CA ILE A 19 0.87 -21.38 -2.10
C ILE A 19 0.02 -21.16 -3.36
N ALA A 20 -0.92 -22.04 -3.67
CA ALA A 20 -1.82 -21.83 -4.81
C ALA A 20 -2.67 -20.57 -4.64
N LYS A 21 -2.94 -19.82 -5.72
CA LYS A 21 -3.59 -18.49 -5.65
C LYS A 21 -4.93 -18.49 -4.89
N LYS A 22 -5.71 -19.56 -4.98
CA LYS A 22 -6.99 -19.75 -4.28
C LYS A 22 -6.86 -19.91 -2.77
N ASP A 23 -5.70 -20.39 -2.31
CA ASP A 23 -5.42 -20.70 -0.90
C ASP A 23 -4.61 -19.58 -0.21
N ARG A 24 -4.21 -18.54 -0.97
CA ARG A 24 -3.50 -17.38 -0.44
C ARG A 24 -4.46 -16.49 0.35
N THR A 25 -4.17 -16.25 1.62
CA THR A 25 -4.88 -15.26 2.44
C THR A 25 -4.63 -13.84 1.91
N PRO A 26 -5.68 -13.10 1.48
CA PRO A 26 -5.53 -11.72 1.04
C PRO A 26 -4.98 -10.84 2.16
N PHE A 27 -4.03 -9.98 1.83
CA PHE A 27 -3.52 -8.95 2.74
C PHE A 27 -3.77 -7.58 2.11
N PHE A 28 -4.38 -6.67 2.87
CA PHE A 28 -4.72 -5.33 2.41
C PHE A 28 -3.78 -4.33 3.06
N LEU A 29 -3.00 -3.63 2.23
CA LEU A 29 -2.06 -2.61 2.66
C LEU A 29 -2.62 -1.23 2.27
N TYR A 30 -2.85 -0.39 3.27
CA TYR A 30 -3.26 0.98 3.10
C TYR A 30 -2.06 1.89 3.38
N VAL A 31 -1.72 2.74 2.42
CA VAL A 31 -0.58 3.66 2.51
C VAL A 31 -1.10 5.07 2.30
N ASP A 32 -1.18 5.82 3.38
CA ASP A 32 -1.47 7.24 3.33
C ASP A 32 -0.19 8.05 3.05
N GLU A 33 -0.35 9.24 2.51
CA GLU A 33 0.75 10.12 2.08
C GLU A 33 1.81 9.39 1.23
N PHE A 34 1.32 8.68 0.20
CA PHE A 34 2.08 7.75 -0.64
C PHE A 34 3.36 8.35 -1.25
N GLN A 35 3.39 9.65 -1.52
CA GLN A 35 4.57 10.35 -2.05
C GLN A 35 5.81 10.18 -1.15
N ASN A 36 5.62 9.96 0.17
CA ASN A 36 6.72 9.69 1.10
C ASN A 36 7.35 8.30 0.93
N PHE A 37 6.70 7.44 0.15
CA PHE A 37 7.08 6.05 -0.07
C PHE A 37 7.31 5.72 -1.54
N ALA A 38 7.09 6.67 -2.45
CA ALA A 38 7.23 6.50 -3.89
C ALA A 38 8.70 6.30 -4.31
N THR A 39 9.21 5.08 -4.12
CA THR A 39 10.52 4.61 -4.59
C THR A 39 10.37 3.65 -5.77
N GLU A 40 11.45 3.35 -6.48
CA GLU A 40 11.40 2.41 -7.63
C GLU A 40 10.90 1.01 -7.24
N THR A 41 11.20 0.53 -6.03
CA THR A 41 10.67 -0.73 -5.50
C THR A 41 9.15 -0.77 -5.51
N PHE A 42 8.47 0.38 -5.37
CA PHE A 42 7.01 0.42 -5.42
C PHE A 42 6.44 0.11 -6.81
N ASN A 43 7.19 0.35 -7.89
CA ASN A 43 6.73 -0.01 -9.23
C ASN A 43 6.58 -1.53 -9.37
N GLU A 44 7.52 -2.28 -8.78
CA GLU A 44 7.44 -3.74 -8.70
C GLU A 44 6.25 -4.17 -7.85
N ILE A 45 6.05 -3.54 -6.69
CA ILE A 45 4.90 -3.82 -5.82
C ILE A 45 3.59 -3.59 -6.58
N LEU A 46 3.42 -2.45 -7.25
CA LEU A 46 2.22 -2.10 -8.00
C LEU A 46 1.92 -3.12 -9.11
N SER A 47 2.97 -3.62 -9.78
CA SER A 47 2.84 -4.54 -10.91
C SER A 47 2.65 -6.01 -10.47
N GLU A 48 3.20 -6.39 -9.32
CA GLU A 48 3.30 -7.80 -8.92
C GLU A 48 2.46 -8.21 -7.70
N ALA A 49 2.14 -7.28 -6.80
CA ALA A 49 1.52 -7.56 -5.48
C ALA A 49 0.26 -8.44 -5.59
N ARG A 50 -0.56 -8.21 -6.63
CA ARG A 50 -1.78 -8.98 -6.88
C ARG A 50 -1.51 -10.47 -7.09
N LYS A 51 -0.36 -10.84 -7.68
CA LYS A 51 0.05 -12.25 -7.84
C LYS A 51 0.13 -12.89 -6.46
N TYR A 52 0.67 -12.20 -5.47
CA TYR A 52 0.95 -12.73 -4.13
C TYR A 52 -0.20 -12.53 -3.10
N GLY A 53 -1.37 -12.09 -3.56
CA GLY A 53 -2.52 -11.82 -2.69
C GLY A 53 -2.35 -10.56 -1.82
N LEU A 54 -1.46 -9.64 -2.23
CA LEU A 54 -1.32 -8.32 -1.63
C LEU A 54 -2.15 -7.32 -2.44
N SER A 55 -3.12 -6.70 -1.78
CA SER A 55 -3.95 -5.62 -2.33
C SER A 55 -3.48 -4.30 -1.75
N LEU A 56 -3.16 -3.35 -2.61
CA LEU A 56 -2.64 -2.04 -2.22
C LEU A 56 -3.71 -0.96 -2.41
N SER A 57 -3.84 -0.08 -1.43
CA SER A 57 -4.65 1.13 -1.49
C SER A 57 -3.79 2.30 -1.05
N VAL A 58 -3.60 3.26 -1.94
CA VAL A 58 -2.70 4.40 -1.76
C VAL A 58 -3.50 5.69 -1.77
N ALA A 59 -3.15 6.61 -0.89
CA ALA A 59 -3.70 7.96 -0.85
C ALA A 59 -2.55 8.99 -0.91
N HIS A 60 -2.81 10.10 -1.58
CA HIS A 60 -1.88 11.23 -1.74
C HIS A 60 -2.69 12.49 -2.03
N GLN A 61 -2.10 13.66 -1.74
CA GLN A 61 -2.78 14.95 -1.91
C GLN A 61 -2.47 15.62 -3.25
N PHE A 62 -1.23 15.50 -3.74
CA PHE A 62 -0.76 16.17 -4.95
C PHE A 62 -0.09 15.16 -5.88
N VAL A 63 -0.57 15.05 -7.12
CA VAL A 63 -0.02 14.10 -8.09
C VAL A 63 1.44 14.46 -8.41
N LYS A 64 1.74 15.77 -8.47
CA LYS A 64 3.08 16.30 -8.73
C LYS A 64 4.15 15.94 -7.70
N GLN A 65 3.77 15.53 -6.49
CA GLN A 65 4.75 15.08 -5.49
C GLN A 65 5.25 13.66 -5.78
N ILE A 66 4.58 12.92 -6.67
CA ILE A 66 5.00 11.60 -7.11
C ILE A 66 5.94 11.74 -8.31
N PRO A 67 7.11 11.07 -8.31
CA PRO A 67 7.97 10.98 -9.49
C PRO A 67 7.20 10.45 -10.71
N ALA A 68 7.41 11.04 -11.89
CA ALA A 68 6.63 10.75 -13.09
C ALA A 68 6.59 9.26 -13.48
N ASN A 69 7.74 8.58 -13.39
CA ASN A 69 7.84 7.14 -13.65
C ASN A 69 6.96 6.29 -12.71
N ILE A 70 6.79 6.73 -11.46
CA ILE A 70 5.96 6.05 -10.47
C ILE A 70 4.50 6.39 -10.65
N SER A 71 4.16 7.65 -10.95
CA SER A 71 2.77 8.02 -11.26
C SER A 71 2.25 7.26 -12.48
N ASP A 72 3.07 7.13 -13.53
CA ASP A 72 2.68 6.41 -14.75
C ASP A 72 2.45 4.91 -14.45
N ALA A 73 3.33 4.28 -13.68
CA ALA A 73 3.15 2.90 -13.22
C ALA A 73 1.92 2.75 -12.32
N LEU A 74 1.65 3.72 -11.44
CA LEU A 74 0.50 3.73 -10.55
C LEU A 74 -0.80 3.80 -11.35
N PHE A 75 -0.97 4.83 -12.19
CA PHE A 75 -2.19 5.00 -12.99
C PHE A 75 -2.37 3.92 -14.07
N GLY A 76 -1.29 3.27 -14.52
CA GLY A 76 -1.36 2.13 -15.44
C GLY A 76 -1.80 0.82 -14.79
N ASN A 77 -1.55 0.62 -13.49
CA ASN A 77 -1.83 -0.63 -12.78
C ASN A 77 -3.03 -0.58 -11.83
N VAL A 78 -3.53 0.61 -11.49
CA VAL A 78 -4.70 0.75 -10.62
C VAL A 78 -6.01 0.58 -11.39
N GLY A 79 -6.82 -0.38 -10.96
CA GLY A 79 -8.16 -0.60 -11.54
C GLY A 79 -9.24 0.31 -10.94
N THR A 80 -9.00 0.86 -9.74
CA THR A 80 -9.96 1.68 -9.02
C THR A 80 -9.34 3.04 -8.73
N LEU A 81 -10.03 4.10 -9.12
CA LEU A 81 -9.67 5.48 -8.82
C LEU A 81 -10.79 6.13 -8.01
N ILE A 82 -10.39 6.86 -6.97
CA ILE A 82 -11.27 7.67 -6.13
C ILE A 82 -10.65 9.06 -6.08
N SER A 83 -11.40 10.08 -6.48
CA SER A 83 -10.95 11.47 -6.47
C SER A 83 -11.94 12.31 -5.68
N PHE A 84 -11.48 12.82 -4.54
CA PHE A 84 -12.13 13.91 -3.82
C PHE A 84 -11.82 15.24 -4.53
N ARG A 85 -12.29 16.36 -3.98
CA ARG A 85 -11.91 17.69 -4.45
C ARG A 85 -10.39 17.82 -4.49
N ILE A 86 -9.85 18.14 -5.66
CA ILE A 86 -8.42 18.37 -5.91
C ILE A 86 -8.18 19.80 -6.44
N SER A 87 -6.91 20.19 -6.51
CA SER A 87 -6.51 21.47 -7.10
C SER A 87 -6.86 21.51 -8.60
N SER A 88 -7.08 22.70 -9.17
CA SER A 88 -7.34 22.83 -10.62
C SER A 88 -6.19 22.28 -11.47
N GLU A 89 -4.97 22.32 -10.95
CA GLU A 89 -3.80 21.82 -11.65
C GLU A 89 -3.75 20.29 -11.67
N ASP A 90 -3.97 19.63 -10.53
CA ASP A 90 -4.09 18.16 -10.49
C ASP A 90 -5.33 17.68 -11.26
N ALA A 91 -6.41 18.47 -11.27
CA ALA A 91 -7.63 18.15 -11.99
C ALA A 91 -7.41 18.02 -13.51
N LEU A 92 -6.57 18.88 -14.10
CA LEU A 92 -6.18 18.76 -15.51
C LEU A 92 -5.47 17.44 -15.80
N TYR A 93 -4.57 17.02 -14.91
CA TYR A 93 -3.89 15.74 -15.03
C TYR A 93 -4.86 14.56 -14.84
N MET A 94 -5.74 14.64 -13.84
CA MET A 94 -6.65 13.55 -13.49
C MET A 94 -7.81 13.38 -14.48
N ALA A 95 -8.26 14.44 -15.16
CA ALA A 95 -9.36 14.40 -16.12
C ALA A 95 -9.15 13.34 -17.22
N LYS A 96 -7.92 13.15 -17.70
CA LYS A 96 -7.59 12.11 -18.69
C LYS A 96 -7.94 10.69 -18.25
N HIS A 97 -8.01 10.44 -16.94
CA HIS A 97 -8.37 9.13 -16.38
C HIS A 97 -9.89 8.95 -16.24
N PHE A 98 -10.66 10.02 -16.31
CA PHE A 98 -12.12 10.02 -16.21
C PHE A 98 -12.83 10.35 -17.54
N ASP A 99 -12.07 10.71 -18.57
CA ASP A 99 -12.57 10.91 -19.93
C ASP A 99 -13.42 9.72 -20.43
N PRO A 100 -14.54 9.97 -21.15
CA PRO A 100 -15.11 11.28 -21.53
C PRO A 100 -16.14 11.84 -20.52
N PHE A 101 -16.22 11.28 -19.32
CA PHE A 101 -17.37 11.52 -18.42
C PHE A 101 -17.22 12.72 -17.51
N LEU A 102 -15.99 13.07 -17.13
CA LEU A 102 -15.70 14.17 -16.21
C LEU A 102 -14.61 15.06 -16.77
N GLU A 103 -14.79 16.36 -16.58
CA GLU A 103 -13.80 17.38 -16.91
C GLU A 103 -12.99 17.78 -15.68
N ALA A 104 -11.90 18.52 -15.90
CA ALA A 104 -11.11 19.08 -14.81
C ALA A 104 -11.94 20.01 -13.90
N TYR A 105 -12.93 20.70 -14.47
CA TYR A 105 -13.84 21.54 -13.69
C TYR A 105 -14.62 20.73 -12.64
N ASP A 106 -15.13 19.55 -13.01
CA ASP A 106 -15.92 18.72 -12.11
C ASP A 106 -15.09 18.24 -10.90
N LEU A 107 -13.84 17.81 -11.16
CA LEU A 107 -12.92 17.32 -10.13
C LEU A 107 -12.49 18.44 -9.15
N ALA A 108 -12.36 19.67 -9.63
CA ALA A 108 -11.95 20.82 -8.82
C ALA A 108 -13.10 21.43 -7.99
N ASN A 109 -14.36 21.22 -8.39
CA ASN A 109 -15.54 21.86 -7.79
C ASN A 109 -16.40 20.93 -6.92
N LEU A 110 -15.90 19.75 -6.55
CA LEU A 110 -16.58 18.87 -5.59
C LEU A 110 -16.78 19.55 -4.23
N ASN A 111 -17.96 19.37 -3.60
CA ASN A 111 -18.15 19.85 -2.24
C ASN A 111 -17.44 18.95 -1.22
N GLN A 112 -17.42 19.41 0.04
CA GLN A 112 -16.85 18.61 1.13
C GLN A 112 -17.52 17.23 1.19
N ARG A 113 -16.68 16.18 1.26
CA ARG A 113 -17.06 14.76 1.30
C ARG A 113 -17.62 14.18 0.00
N GLU A 114 -17.76 14.97 -1.06
CA GLU A 114 -18.13 14.45 -2.37
C GLU A 114 -16.88 13.95 -3.10
N PHE A 115 -17.03 12.86 -3.83
CA PHE A 115 -15.96 12.26 -4.61
C PHE A 115 -16.50 11.53 -5.83
N TYR A 116 -15.68 11.46 -6.87
CA TYR A 116 -15.92 10.61 -8.02
C TYR A 116 -15.16 9.29 -7.87
N CYS A 117 -15.78 8.21 -8.35
CA CYS A 117 -15.21 6.89 -8.32
C CYS A 117 -15.30 6.22 -9.69
N LYS A 118 -14.18 5.65 -10.15
CA LYS A 118 -14.08 4.79 -11.34
C LYS A 118 -13.61 3.43 -10.87
N LEU A 119 -14.41 2.38 -11.10
CA LEU A 119 -14.19 1.04 -10.53
C LEU A 119 -13.86 0.03 -11.61
N LEU A 120 -12.97 -0.92 -11.27
CA LEU A 120 -12.78 -2.16 -12.02
C LEU A 120 -13.59 -3.29 -11.36
N VAL A 121 -14.73 -3.65 -11.97
CA VAL A 121 -15.62 -4.71 -11.47
C VAL A 121 -15.53 -5.92 -12.40
N LYS A 122 -15.11 -7.07 -11.85
CA LYS A 122 -14.94 -8.33 -12.61
C LYS A 122 -14.11 -8.17 -13.90
N GLY A 123 -13.08 -7.31 -13.85
CA GLY A 123 -12.19 -7.06 -14.99
C GLY A 123 -12.73 -6.05 -16.02
N GLN A 124 -13.90 -5.46 -15.78
CA GLN A 124 -14.44 -4.38 -16.61
C GLN A 124 -14.38 -3.06 -15.86
N VAL A 125 -13.84 -2.03 -16.52
CA VAL A 125 -13.90 -0.66 -16.04
C VAL A 125 -15.35 -0.18 -16.19
N LYS A 126 -15.91 0.37 -15.12
CA LYS A 126 -17.25 0.98 -15.12
C LYS A 126 -17.15 2.49 -15.26
N ASP A 127 -18.22 3.06 -15.80
CA ASP A 127 -18.36 4.51 -15.94
C ASP A 127 -18.24 5.19 -14.58
N PRO A 128 -17.57 6.36 -14.50
CA PRO A 128 -17.44 7.09 -13.25
C PRO A 128 -18.81 7.48 -12.67
N PHE A 129 -18.91 7.46 -11.35
CA PHE A 129 -20.09 7.93 -10.63
C PHE A 129 -19.69 8.69 -9.37
N SER A 130 -20.56 9.59 -8.91
CA SER A 130 -20.34 10.37 -7.71
C SER A 130 -20.89 9.67 -6.46
N LEU A 131 -20.24 9.94 -5.34
CA LEU A 131 -20.61 9.47 -4.01
C LEU A 131 -20.36 10.57 -3.00
N LYS A 132 -20.97 10.43 -1.81
CA LYS A 132 -20.76 11.32 -0.68
C LYS A 132 -20.42 10.51 0.56
N SER A 133 -19.31 10.85 1.22
CA SER A 133 -18.91 10.15 2.43
C SER A 133 -19.80 10.53 3.62
N VAL A 134 -20.07 9.55 4.48
CA VAL A 134 -20.81 9.76 5.72
C VAL A 134 -19.92 10.53 6.70
N TYR A 135 -20.49 11.49 7.42
CA TYR A 135 -19.79 12.12 8.52
C TYR A 135 -19.79 11.16 9.71
N THR A 136 -18.62 10.67 10.07
CA THR A 136 -18.39 9.97 11.32
C THR A 136 -17.65 10.93 12.25
N PRO A 137 -18.24 11.36 13.39
CA PRO A 137 -17.51 12.17 14.35
C PRO A 137 -16.29 11.38 14.84
N ASP A 138 -15.23 12.09 15.23
CA ASP A 138 -14.06 11.45 15.81
C ASP A 138 -14.48 10.58 16.99
N ALA A 139 -14.01 9.34 16.99
CA ALA A 139 -14.27 8.43 18.08
C ALA A 139 -13.72 9.04 19.37
N LYS A 140 -14.56 9.19 20.39
CA LYS A 140 -14.11 9.57 21.73
C LYS A 140 -13.41 8.37 22.35
N ILE A 141 -12.10 8.28 22.14
CA ILE A 141 -11.28 7.21 22.69
C ILE A 141 -10.67 7.68 24.00
N SER A 142 -10.97 6.98 25.10
CA SER A 142 -10.37 7.25 26.41
C SER A 142 -8.88 6.86 26.43
N HIS A 143 -8.07 7.61 27.18
CA HIS A 143 -6.64 7.31 27.35
C HIS A 143 -6.39 5.88 27.86
N ASP A 144 -7.21 5.41 28.82
CA ASP A 144 -7.13 4.05 29.37
C ASP A 144 -7.34 2.96 28.31
N TYR A 145 -8.18 3.22 27.31
CA TYR A 145 -8.43 2.29 26.22
C TYR A 145 -7.22 2.21 25.29
N ILE A 146 -6.61 3.35 24.97
CA ILE A 146 -5.34 3.41 24.20
C ILE A 146 -4.24 2.63 24.95
N GLU A 147 -4.11 2.84 26.25
CA GLU A 147 -3.16 2.08 27.07
C GLU A 147 -3.42 0.57 27.02
N SER A 148 -4.68 0.16 27.09
CA SER A 148 -5.05 -1.27 27.03
C SER A 148 -4.64 -1.89 25.68
N ILE A 149 -4.83 -1.17 24.57
CA ILE A 149 -4.38 -1.61 23.24
C ILE A 149 -2.86 -1.76 23.22
N TYR A 150 -2.12 -0.79 23.77
CA TYR A 150 -0.66 -0.88 23.84
C TYR A 150 -0.21 -2.07 24.70
N LYS A 151 -0.87 -2.32 25.83
CA LYS A 151 -0.57 -3.47 26.71
C LYS A 151 -0.82 -4.80 25.99
N ILE A 152 -1.96 -4.95 25.30
CA ILE A 152 -2.29 -6.16 24.52
C ILE A 152 -1.31 -6.36 23.37
N SER A 153 -1.00 -5.29 22.63
CA SER A 153 -0.03 -5.34 21.54
C SER A 153 1.34 -5.76 22.05
N ARG A 154 1.80 -5.17 23.17
CA ARG A 154 3.07 -5.56 23.81
C ARG A 154 3.05 -7.00 24.31
N SER A 155 1.99 -7.49 24.95
CA SER A 155 1.95 -8.87 25.41
C SER A 155 1.98 -9.89 24.27
N LYS A 156 1.46 -9.53 23.09
CA LYS A 156 1.31 -10.44 21.95
C LYS A 156 2.48 -10.38 20.96
N TYR A 157 3.07 -9.21 20.77
CA TYR A 157 4.06 -8.95 19.72
C TYR A 157 5.40 -8.44 20.25
N ASN A 158 5.51 -8.07 21.53
CA ASN A 158 6.80 -7.70 22.09
C ASN A 158 7.60 -8.97 22.40
N ARG A 159 8.90 -8.88 22.16
CA ARG A 159 9.89 -9.84 22.60
C ARG A 159 10.96 -9.09 23.37
N SER A 160 11.60 -9.72 24.34
CA SER A 160 12.67 -9.05 25.06
C SER A 160 13.81 -8.70 24.10
N VAL A 161 14.50 -7.58 24.33
CA VAL A 161 15.67 -7.19 23.51
C VAL A 161 16.74 -8.28 23.54
N ILE A 162 16.85 -9.01 24.65
CA ILE A 162 17.79 -10.11 24.83
C ILE A 162 17.43 -11.28 23.90
N GLU A 163 16.18 -11.74 23.92
CA GLU A 163 15.72 -12.79 22.99
C GLU A 163 15.82 -12.35 21.53
N ALA A 164 15.50 -11.08 21.24
CA ALA A 164 15.62 -10.53 19.91
C ALA A 164 17.06 -10.56 19.39
N LYS A 165 18.03 -10.16 20.22
CA LYS A 165 19.45 -10.20 19.87
C LYS A 165 19.94 -11.63 19.70
N LYS A 166 19.48 -12.54 20.56
CA LYS A 166 19.83 -13.96 20.47
C LYS A 166 19.33 -14.58 19.17
N SER A 167 18.07 -14.33 18.78
CA SER A 167 17.50 -14.87 17.54
C SER A 167 18.24 -14.35 16.30
N VAL A 168 18.61 -13.07 16.27
CA VAL A 168 19.36 -12.48 15.14
C VAL A 168 20.76 -13.08 15.04
N GLN A 169 21.42 -13.32 16.18
CA GLN A 169 22.74 -13.98 16.19
C GLN A 169 22.66 -15.45 15.75
N GLU A 170 21.60 -16.17 16.12
CA GLU A 170 21.35 -17.54 15.67
C GLU A 170 21.05 -17.61 14.17
N GLU A 171 20.17 -16.75 13.65
CA GLU A 171 19.90 -16.65 12.21
C GLU A 171 21.14 -16.27 11.39
N HIS A 172 21.96 -15.33 11.89
CA HIS A 172 23.21 -14.95 11.23
C HIS A 172 24.23 -16.09 11.23
N LYS A 173 24.29 -16.92 12.29
CA LYS A 173 25.13 -18.12 12.31
C LYS A 173 24.65 -19.16 11.30
N ASP A 174 23.35 -19.37 11.17
CA ASP A 174 22.80 -20.29 10.16
C ASP A 174 23.10 -19.84 8.73
N VAL A 175 23.08 -18.53 8.46
CA VAL A 175 23.46 -17.98 7.15
C VAL A 175 24.96 -18.17 6.89
N ILE A 176 25.82 -17.91 7.88
CA ILE A 176 27.27 -18.12 7.78
C ILE A 176 27.59 -19.61 7.58
N ASN A 177 26.92 -20.50 8.31
CA ASN A 177 27.11 -21.95 8.18
C ASN A 177 26.65 -22.46 6.81
N LYS A 178 25.51 -21.97 6.29
CA LYS A 178 25.09 -22.28 4.91
C LYS A 178 26.09 -21.78 3.87
N LEU A 179 26.67 -20.59 4.06
CA LEU A 179 27.71 -20.06 3.18
C LEU A 179 29.00 -20.89 3.21
N SER A 180 29.38 -21.43 4.38
CA SER A 180 30.51 -22.36 4.47
C SER A 180 30.24 -23.70 3.79
N ASP A 181 28.99 -24.19 3.79
CA ASP A 181 28.59 -25.40 3.07
C ASP A 181 28.61 -25.23 1.53
N PHE A 182 28.55 -23.98 1.03
CA PHE A 182 28.74 -23.64 -0.39
C PHE A 182 30.21 -23.37 -0.77
N SER A 183 31.14 -23.46 0.18
CA SER A 183 32.56 -23.14 -0.01
C SER A 183 33.45 -24.37 -0.22
N GLU A 184 32.95 -25.45 -0.82
CA GLU A 184 33.86 -26.41 -1.45
C GLU A 184 34.38 -25.82 -2.77
N PRO A 185 35.70 -25.67 -2.95
CA PRO A 185 36.25 -25.23 -4.22
C PRO A 185 35.99 -26.32 -5.26
N ILE A 186 35.22 -25.99 -6.29
CA ILE A 186 35.32 -26.72 -7.56
C ILE A 186 36.73 -26.44 -8.07
N ILE A 187 37.50 -27.52 -8.25
CA ILE A 187 38.85 -27.55 -8.81
C ILE A 187 38.99 -26.59 -10.01
#